data_AF-A0A3S4GCJ2-F1
#
_entry.id   AF-A0A3S4GCJ2-F1
#
_cell.length_a   1.000
_cell.length_b   1.000
_cell.length_c   1.000
_cell.angle_alpha   90.00
_cell.angle_beta   90.00
_cell.angle_gamma   90.00
#
_symmetry.space_group_name_H-M   'P 1'
#
loop_
_entity.id
_entity.type
_entity.pdbx_description
1 polymer ?
#
loop_
_entity_poly.entity_id
_entity_poly.type
_entity_poly.pdbx_seq_one_letter_code
_entity_poly.pdbx_strand_id
1 'polypeptide(L)'
;MVAYAIINSPGLGLVAKPLMNTTNAILIIMLSVATLTTLLCRVDTDAVLNSSTFKAGMSACICILGVAWLGDTFVQANLGWIKETAGSVIQAHPWLLAVIFFFCSALLYSQAATAKALMPMALALNVSPLTAVASFAAVSGLFILPTYPTLVAAVQMDDTGTTRIGRFVFNHPFFIPGTIGVILSVVLGFLLGGILL
;
A
#
# COMPACT_ATOMS: atom_id res chain seq x y z
N MET A 1 -18.59 -4.30 4.51
CA MET A 1 -17.42 -4.61 3.64
C MET A 1 -16.46 -5.58 4.31
N VAL A 2 -15.89 -5.20 5.47
CA VAL A 2 -14.96 -6.06 6.25
C VAL A 2 -15.58 -7.41 6.64
N ALA A 3 -16.84 -7.43 7.08
CA ALA A 3 -17.54 -8.67 7.42
C ALA A 3 -17.62 -9.67 6.24
N TYR A 4 -17.87 -9.18 5.03
CA TYR A 4 -17.91 -10.03 3.82
C TYR A 4 -16.53 -10.62 3.49
N ALA A 5 -15.47 -9.82 3.65
CA ALA A 5 -14.10 -10.29 3.44
C ALA A 5 -13.69 -11.37 4.45
N ILE A 6 -14.12 -11.23 5.71
CA ILE A 6 -13.85 -12.21 6.77
C ILE A 6 -14.58 -13.52 6.51
N ILE A 7 -15.88 -13.46 6.19
CA ILE A 7 -16.72 -14.64 5.95
C ILE A 7 -16.22 -15.47 4.75
N ASN A 8 -15.75 -14.80 3.70
CA ASN A 8 -15.22 -15.46 2.50
C ASN A 8 -13.72 -15.75 2.55
N SER A 9 -13.05 -15.48 3.66
CA SER A 9 -11.64 -15.80 3.82
C SER A 9 -11.45 -17.33 3.82
N PRO A 10 -10.57 -17.88 2.96
CA PRO A 10 -10.26 -19.31 2.96
C PRO A 10 -9.80 -19.83 4.33
N GLY A 11 -9.22 -18.96 5.17
CA GLY A 11 -8.75 -19.30 6.50
C GLY A 11 -9.86 -19.58 7.53
N LEU A 12 -11.09 -19.09 7.32
CA LEU A 12 -12.23 -19.38 8.20
C LEU A 12 -13.00 -20.64 7.78
N GLY A 13 -12.84 -21.11 6.54
CA GLY A 13 -13.50 -22.31 6.03
C GLY A 13 -15.04 -22.28 6.01
N LEU A 14 -15.66 -21.13 6.32
CA LEU A 14 -17.13 -20.98 6.44
C LEU A 14 -17.85 -21.12 5.09
N VAL A 15 -17.16 -20.80 3.99
CA VAL A 15 -17.72 -20.84 2.64
C VAL A 15 -16.78 -21.59 1.71
N ALA A 16 -17.18 -22.78 1.25
CA ALA A 16 -16.35 -23.66 0.42
C ALA A 16 -16.05 -23.09 -0.97
N LYS A 17 -16.98 -22.33 -1.54
CA LYS A 17 -16.78 -21.56 -2.78
C LYS A 17 -17.52 -20.23 -2.66
N PRO A 18 -16.80 -19.11 -2.47
CA PRO A 18 -17.42 -17.79 -2.49
C PRO A 18 -18.07 -17.54 -3.86
N LEU A 19 -19.31 -17.05 -3.89
CA LEU A 19 -20.03 -16.71 -5.13
C LEU A 19 -19.31 -15.62 -5.93
N MET A 20 -18.61 -14.71 -5.27
CA MET A 20 -17.78 -13.69 -5.90
C MET A 20 -16.55 -13.35 -5.05
N ASN A 21 -15.48 -12.91 -5.71
CA ASN A 21 -14.27 -12.41 -5.07
C ASN A 21 -14.58 -11.18 -4.20
N THR A 22 -13.94 -11.10 -3.04
CA THR A 22 -13.97 -9.96 -2.10
C THR A 22 -13.79 -8.60 -2.80
N THR A 23 -12.88 -8.47 -3.77
CA THR A 23 -12.69 -7.22 -4.51
C THR A 23 -13.97 -6.80 -5.24
N ASN A 24 -14.61 -7.73 -5.95
CA ASN A 24 -15.84 -7.44 -6.71
C ASN A 24 -17.00 -7.12 -5.76
N ALA A 25 -17.11 -7.84 -4.65
CA ALA A 25 -18.13 -7.57 -3.63
C ALA A 25 -17.96 -6.19 -2.99
N ILE A 26 -16.72 -5.79 -2.69
CA ILE A 26 -16.41 -4.46 -2.16
C ILE A 26 -16.86 -3.39 -3.16
N LEU A 27 -16.52 -3.54 -4.45
CA LEU A 27 -16.92 -2.59 -5.49
C LEU A 27 -18.45 -2.47 -5.60
N ILE A 28 -19.17 -3.60 -5.62
CA ILE A 28 -20.64 -3.61 -5.70
C ILE A 28 -21.23 -2.89 -4.48
N ILE A 29 -20.80 -3.25 -3.26
CA ILE A 29 -21.33 -2.63 -2.04
C ILE A 29 -21.04 -1.12 -2.01
N MET A 30 -19.82 -0.69 -2.37
CA MET A 30 -19.47 0.74 -2.44
C MET A 30 -20.34 1.50 -3.43
N LEU A 31 -20.49 0.98 -4.65
CA LEU A 31 -21.31 1.61 -5.67
C LEU A 31 -22.79 1.63 -5.27
N SER A 32 -23.32 0.55 -4.68
CA SER A 32 -24.70 0.51 -4.20
C SER A 32 -24.98 1.54 -3.09
N VAL A 33 -24.07 1.68 -2.11
CA VAL A 33 -24.21 2.69 -1.05
C VAL A 33 -24.11 4.10 -1.63
N ALA A 34 -23.21 4.34 -2.58
CA ALA A 34 -23.10 5.61 -3.27
C ALA A 34 -24.39 5.95 -4.03
N THR A 35 -24.96 5.00 -4.78
CA THR A 35 -26.25 5.16 -5.48
C THR A 35 -27.40 5.41 -4.53
N LEU A 36 -27.48 4.68 -3.41
CA LEU A 36 -28.52 4.92 -2.40
C LEU A 36 -28.39 6.32 -1.80
N THR A 37 -27.17 6.76 -1.50
CA THR A 37 -26.91 8.10 -0.96
C THR A 37 -27.31 9.18 -1.95
N THR A 38 -26.96 9.05 -3.24
CA THR A 38 -27.34 10.04 -4.25
C THR A 38 -28.85 10.12 -4.45
N LEU A 39 -29.55 8.98 -4.43
CA LEU A 39 -31.01 8.92 -4.56
C LEU A 39 -31.73 9.49 -3.33
N LEU A 40 -31.35 9.07 -2.12
CA LEU A 40 -32.02 9.44 -0.88
C LEU A 40 -31.76 10.91 -0.49
N CYS A 41 -30.52 11.38 -0.68
CA CYS A 41 -30.14 12.76 -0.37
C CYS A 41 -30.35 13.72 -1.55
N ARG A 42 -30.82 13.23 -2.72
CA ARG A 42 -31.02 14.02 -3.95
C ARG A 42 -29.80 14.85 -4.33
N VAL A 43 -28.63 14.21 -4.28
CA VAL A 43 -27.35 14.86 -4.60
C VAL A 43 -27.31 15.16 -6.11
N ASP A 44 -26.94 16.39 -6.46
CA ASP A 44 -26.63 16.74 -7.85
C ASP A 44 -25.34 16.02 -8.30
N THR A 45 -25.49 15.06 -9.20
CA THR A 45 -24.37 14.23 -9.69
C THR A 45 -23.35 15.03 -10.50
N ASP A 46 -23.79 16.10 -11.18
CA ASP A 46 -22.88 16.93 -11.97
C ASP A 46 -21.97 17.76 -11.07
N ALA A 47 -22.48 18.19 -9.91
CA ALA A 47 -21.69 18.85 -8.87
C ALA A 47 -20.62 17.91 -8.29
N VAL A 48 -20.91 16.61 -8.16
CA VAL A 48 -19.94 15.61 -7.66
C VAL A 48 -18.75 15.49 -8.61
N LEU A 49 -19.01 15.31 -9.91
CA LEU A 49 -17.94 15.21 -10.92
C LEU A 49 -17.09 16.48 -11.02
N ASN A 50 -17.71 17.64 -10.76
CA ASN A 50 -17.03 18.92 -10.77
C ASN A 50 -16.32 19.28 -9.47
N SER A 51 -16.57 18.54 -8.39
CA SER A 51 -15.95 18.78 -7.09
C SER A 51 -14.42 18.63 -7.15
N SER A 52 -13.72 19.47 -6.38
CA SER A 52 -12.27 19.40 -6.24
C SER A 52 -11.81 18.04 -5.72
N THR A 53 -12.55 17.45 -4.78
CA THR A 53 -12.27 16.12 -4.21
C THR A 53 -12.32 15.02 -5.25
N PHE A 54 -13.36 14.99 -6.10
CA PHE A 54 -13.47 13.96 -7.14
C PHE A 54 -12.37 14.11 -8.19
N LYS A 55 -12.10 15.33 -8.66
CA LYS A 55 -11.04 15.60 -9.64
C LYS A 55 -9.65 15.23 -9.10
N ALA A 56 -9.35 15.61 -7.85
CA ALA A 56 -8.10 15.24 -7.18
C ALA A 56 -7.98 13.72 -7.01
N GLY A 57 -9.07 13.05 -6.60
CA GLY A 57 -9.12 11.59 -6.46
C GLY A 57 -8.88 10.87 -7.78
N MET A 58 -9.54 11.31 -8.86
CA MET A 58 -9.35 10.72 -10.20
C MET A 58 -7.93 10.90 -10.73
N SER A 59 -7.33 12.08 -10.55
CA SER A 59 -5.93 12.33 -10.93
C SER A 59 -4.96 11.42 -10.16
N ALA A 60 -5.17 11.26 -8.84
CA ALA A 60 -4.37 10.37 -8.01
C ALA A 60 -4.51 8.90 -8.45
N CYS A 61 -5.73 8.44 -8.74
CA CYS A 61 -5.97 7.09 -9.24
C CYS A 61 -5.20 6.81 -10.54
N ILE A 62 -5.22 7.73 -11.50
CA ILE A 62 -4.49 7.59 -12.76
C ILE A 62 -2.98 7.53 -12.51
N CYS A 63 -2.45 8.37 -11.63
CA CYS A 63 -1.02 8.34 -11.28
C CYS A 63 -0.60 7.00 -10.66
N ILE A 64 -1.35 6.52 -9.66
CA ILE A 64 -1.04 5.26 -8.96
C ILE A 64 -1.17 4.07 -9.90
N LEU A 65 -2.26 3.98 -10.67
CA LEU A 65 -2.47 2.90 -11.63
C LEU A 65 -1.46 2.93 -12.77
N GLY A 66 -1.13 4.11 -13.28
CA GLY A 66 -0.15 4.30 -14.34
C GLY A 66 1.24 3.85 -13.92
N VAL A 67 1.72 4.28 -12.75
CA VAL A 67 3.04 3.86 -12.23
C VAL A 67 3.05 2.36 -11.90
N ALA A 68 1.99 1.84 -11.26
CA ALA A 68 1.91 0.41 -10.95
C ALA A 68 1.90 -0.46 -12.21
N TRP A 69 1.17 -0.06 -13.24
CA TRP A 69 1.08 -0.78 -14.50
C TRP A 69 2.39 -0.73 -15.31
N LEU A 70 3.04 0.44 -15.37
CA LEU A 70 4.37 0.57 -15.97
C LEU A 70 5.41 -0.28 -15.24
N GLY A 71 5.39 -0.26 -13.90
CA GLY A 71 6.28 -1.08 -13.07
C GLY A 71 6.08 -2.57 -13.33
N ASP A 72 4.84 -3.05 -13.32
CA ASP A 72 4.50 -4.45 -13.59
C ASP A 72 4.94 -4.87 -15.01
N THR A 73 4.63 -4.05 -16.02
CA THR A 73 5.02 -4.33 -17.42
C THR A 73 6.55 -4.38 -17.59
N PHE A 74 7.26 -3.42 -17.00
CA PHE A 74 8.73 -3.38 -17.03
C PHE A 74 9.35 -4.60 -16.35
N VAL A 75 8.84 -4.97 -15.18
CA VAL A 75 9.32 -6.13 -14.42
C VAL A 75 9.04 -7.42 -15.19
N GLN A 76 7.84 -7.60 -15.72
CA GLN A 76 7.49 -8.81 -16.49
C GLN A 76 8.36 -8.95 -17.73
N ALA A 77 8.61 -7.86 -18.46
CA ALA A 77 9.45 -7.86 -19.65
C ALA A 77 10.93 -8.18 -19.34
N ASN A 78 11.43 -7.76 -18.17
CA ASN A 78 12.84 -7.91 -17.78
C ASN A 78 13.05 -9.00 -16.71
N LEU A 79 12.04 -9.83 -16.43
CA LEU A 79 12.06 -10.73 -15.28
C LEU A 79 13.22 -11.72 -15.32
N GLY A 80 13.60 -12.20 -16.50
CA GLY A 80 14.75 -13.10 -16.68
C GLY A 80 16.06 -12.46 -16.24
N TRP A 81 16.35 -11.24 -16.73
CA TRP A 81 17.54 -10.50 -16.35
C TRP A 81 17.55 -10.12 -14.87
N ILE A 82 16.40 -9.68 -14.32
CA ILE A 82 16.25 -9.35 -12.89
C ILE A 82 16.50 -10.60 -12.03
N LYS A 83 16.02 -11.79 -12.43
CA LYS A 83 16.30 -13.04 -11.73
C LYS A 83 17.80 -13.36 -11.71
N GLU A 84 18.48 -13.19 -12.83
CA GLU A 84 19.90 -13.51 -12.97
C GLU A 84 20.81 -12.55 -12.19
N THR A 85 20.48 -11.25 -12.16
CA THR A 85 21.31 -10.23 -11.50
C THR A 85 20.90 -9.91 -10.07
N ALA A 86 19.60 -9.76 -9.79
CA ALA A 86 19.09 -9.32 -8.49
C ALA A 86 18.62 -10.48 -7.61
N GLY A 87 18.28 -11.64 -8.19
CA GLY A 87 17.81 -12.80 -7.46
C GLY A 87 18.83 -13.31 -6.44
N SER A 88 20.09 -13.46 -6.84
CA SER A 88 21.18 -13.92 -5.95
C SER A 88 21.46 -12.93 -4.82
N VAL A 89 21.38 -11.62 -5.10
CA VAL A 89 21.60 -10.55 -4.11
C VAL A 89 20.48 -10.54 -3.06
N ILE A 90 19.21 -10.62 -3.49
CA ILE A 90 18.08 -10.65 -2.55
C ILE A 90 18.06 -11.95 -1.74
N GLN A 91 18.47 -13.08 -2.34
CA GLN A 91 18.62 -14.34 -1.61
C GLN A 91 19.75 -14.28 -0.57
N ALA A 92 20.89 -13.68 -0.91
CA ALA A 92 22.00 -13.50 0.02
C ALA A 92 21.71 -12.46 1.12
N HIS A 93 20.90 -11.44 0.80
CA HIS A 93 20.54 -10.35 1.71
C HIS A 93 19.02 -10.09 1.73
N PRO A 94 18.24 -10.96 2.41
CA PRO A 94 16.78 -10.90 2.41
C PRO A 94 16.17 -9.58 2.91
N TRP A 95 16.88 -8.87 3.79
CA TRP A 95 16.47 -7.58 4.34
C TRP A 95 16.41 -6.46 3.29
N LEU A 96 17.10 -6.61 2.15
CA LEU A 96 17.04 -5.63 1.05
C LEU A 96 15.63 -5.50 0.48
N LEU A 97 14.82 -6.55 0.53
CA LEU A 97 13.43 -6.48 0.08
C LEU A 97 12.63 -5.44 0.88
N ALA A 98 12.84 -5.38 2.20
CA ALA A 98 12.21 -4.39 3.06
C ALA A 98 12.66 -2.96 2.69
N VAL A 99 13.94 -2.76 2.36
CA VAL A 99 14.47 -1.46 1.92
C VAL A 99 13.80 -1.03 0.61
N ILE A 100 13.66 -1.95 -0.36
CA ILE A 100 12.98 -1.70 -1.63
C ILE A 100 11.52 -1.29 -1.37
N PHE A 101 10.79 -2.05 -0.54
CA PHE A 101 9.40 -1.73 -0.19
C PHE A 101 9.27 -0.37 0.50
N PHE A 102 10.19 -0.04 1.40
CA PHE A 102 10.20 1.23 2.13
C PHE A 102 10.26 2.42 1.16
N PHE A 103 11.23 2.44 0.24
CA PHE A 103 11.35 3.54 -0.71
C PHE A 103 10.27 3.53 -1.80
N CYS A 104 9.92 2.36 -2.34
CA CYS A 104 8.86 2.29 -3.33
C CYS A 104 7.50 2.72 -2.77
N SER A 105 7.22 2.46 -1.50
CA SER A 105 5.98 2.90 -0.86
C SER A 105 5.84 4.41 -0.77
N ALA A 106 6.93 5.12 -0.55
CA ALA A 106 6.95 6.58 -0.58
C ALA A 106 6.67 7.14 -1.98
N LEU A 107 7.19 6.48 -3.02
CA LEU A 107 7.00 6.90 -4.41
C LEU A 107 5.59 6.59 -4.93
N LEU A 108 5.01 5.44 -4.53
CA LEU A 108 3.70 4.97 -4.99
C LEU A 108 2.53 5.53 -4.16
N TYR A 109 2.80 6.18 -3.04
CA TYR A 109 1.79 6.75 -2.13
C TYR A 109 0.69 5.78 -1.68
N SER A 110 0.95 4.47 -1.78
CA SER A 110 -0.03 3.44 -1.39
C SER A 110 0.66 2.16 -0.95
N GLN A 111 0.37 1.72 0.28
CA GLN A 111 0.82 0.43 0.81
C GLN A 111 0.34 -0.72 -0.09
N ALA A 112 -0.94 -0.69 -0.44
CA ALA A 112 -1.58 -1.73 -1.24
C ALA A 112 -1.06 -1.73 -2.69
N ALA A 113 -0.86 -0.56 -3.30
CA ALA A 113 -0.30 -0.49 -4.66
C ALA A 113 1.15 -1.00 -4.69
N THR A 114 1.95 -0.64 -3.68
CA THR A 114 3.33 -1.11 -3.53
C THR A 114 3.40 -2.61 -3.39
N ALA A 115 2.60 -3.18 -2.49
CA ALA A 115 2.51 -4.63 -2.31
C ALA A 115 2.03 -5.33 -3.58
N LYS A 116 0.98 -4.80 -4.23
CA LYS A 116 0.44 -5.37 -5.47
C LYS A 116 1.46 -5.36 -6.61
N ALA A 117 2.28 -4.31 -6.71
CA ALA A 117 3.30 -4.19 -7.75
C ALA A 117 4.53 -5.07 -7.47
N LEU A 118 5.01 -5.09 -6.22
CA LEU A 118 6.33 -5.65 -5.90
C LEU A 118 6.30 -7.04 -5.27
N MET A 119 5.21 -7.45 -4.62
CA MET A 119 5.10 -8.79 -4.04
C MET A 119 5.12 -9.90 -5.10
N PRO A 120 4.41 -9.79 -6.24
CA PRO A 120 4.50 -10.80 -7.29
C PRO A 120 5.92 -10.95 -7.85
N MET A 121 6.63 -9.82 -7.98
CA MET A 121 8.04 -9.79 -8.38
C MET A 121 8.92 -10.53 -7.37
N ALA A 122 8.80 -10.21 -6.07
CA ALA A 122 9.58 -10.87 -5.02
C ALA A 122 9.35 -12.39 -5.00
N LEU A 123 8.09 -12.83 -5.16
CA LEU A 123 7.75 -14.25 -5.24
C LEU A 123 8.34 -14.90 -6.51
N ALA A 124 8.33 -14.20 -7.65
CA ALA A 124 8.95 -14.69 -8.87
C ALA A 124 10.48 -14.85 -8.74
N LEU A 125 11.12 -14.10 -7.85
CA LEU A 125 12.55 -14.23 -7.51
C LEU A 125 12.84 -15.37 -6.51
N ASN A 126 11.84 -16.20 -6.17
CA ASN A 126 11.94 -17.26 -5.17
C ASN A 126 12.37 -16.75 -3.77
N VAL A 127 11.92 -15.55 -3.40
CA VAL A 127 12.10 -15.07 -2.04
C VAL A 127 11.29 -15.95 -1.08
N SER A 128 11.87 -16.28 0.08
CA SER A 128 11.20 -17.11 1.07
C SER A 128 9.88 -16.47 1.56
N PRO A 129 8.84 -17.26 1.90
CA PRO A 129 7.61 -16.73 2.48
C PRO A 129 7.86 -15.88 3.74
N LEU A 130 8.81 -16.32 4.58
CA LEU A 130 9.25 -15.56 5.75
C LEU A 130 9.73 -14.16 5.37
N THR A 131 10.65 -14.07 4.41
CA THR A 131 11.21 -12.79 3.94
C THR A 131 10.12 -11.88 3.36
N ALA A 132 9.20 -12.44 2.57
CA ALA A 132 8.09 -11.69 1.99
C ALA A 132 7.17 -11.10 3.06
N VAL A 133 6.80 -11.90 4.07
CA VAL A 133 5.93 -11.47 5.18
C VAL A 133 6.64 -10.50 6.10
N ALA A 134 7.88 -10.78 6.51
CA ALA A 134 8.66 -9.90 7.39
C ALA A 134 8.94 -8.54 6.73
N SER A 135 9.25 -8.54 5.43
CA SER A 135 9.49 -7.30 4.68
C SER A 135 8.22 -6.51 4.40
N PHE A 136 7.04 -7.14 4.41
CA PHE A 136 5.77 -6.49 4.09
C PHE A 136 5.52 -5.24 4.94
N ALA A 137 5.88 -5.24 6.23
CA ALA A 137 5.72 -4.07 7.10
C ALA A 137 6.34 -2.78 6.52
N ALA A 138 7.40 -2.91 5.71
CA ALA A 138 8.09 -1.80 5.10
C ALA A 138 7.27 -1.04 4.03
N VAL A 139 6.18 -1.60 3.52
CA VAL A 139 5.26 -0.84 2.63
C VAL A 139 4.59 0.34 3.35
N SER A 140 4.77 0.46 4.67
CA SER A 140 4.24 1.54 5.49
C SER A 140 5.05 2.84 5.43
N GLY A 141 6.09 2.93 4.59
CA GLY A 141 6.94 4.11 4.38
C GLY A 141 6.24 5.32 3.72
N LEU A 142 4.91 5.42 3.78
CA LEU A 142 4.12 6.52 3.21
C LEU A 142 4.45 7.88 3.82
N PHE A 143 4.96 7.90 5.04
CA PHE A 143 5.32 9.11 5.77
C PHE A 143 6.65 9.71 5.32
N ILE A 144 7.45 9.02 4.50
CA ILE A 144 8.81 9.46 4.09
C ILE A 144 8.74 10.82 3.37
N LEU A 145 7.72 11.01 2.54
CA LEU A 145 7.49 12.28 1.84
C LEU A 145 6.33 13.02 2.53
N PRO A 146 6.48 14.31 2.83
CA PRO A 146 5.53 15.09 3.62
C PRO A 146 4.31 15.54 2.80
N THR A 147 3.81 14.66 1.95
CA THR A 147 2.67 14.92 1.05
C THR A 147 1.54 13.92 1.26
N TYR A 148 1.73 12.92 2.15
CA TYR A 148 0.68 11.99 2.50
C TYR A 148 -0.44 12.72 3.25
N PRO A 149 -1.71 12.64 2.82
CA PRO A 149 -2.78 13.52 3.32
C PRO A 149 -2.97 13.52 4.84
N THR A 150 -2.81 12.36 5.48
CA THR A 150 -2.96 12.27 6.95
C THR A 150 -1.83 12.99 7.69
N LEU A 151 -0.61 12.98 7.14
CA LEU A 151 0.52 13.72 7.69
C LEU A 151 0.30 15.23 7.52
N VAL A 152 -0.12 15.67 6.34
CA VAL A 152 -0.41 17.09 6.06
C VAL A 152 -1.56 17.58 6.94
N ALA A 153 -2.62 16.79 7.09
CA ALA A 153 -3.72 17.10 7.99
C ALA A 153 -3.24 17.21 9.45
N ALA A 154 -2.39 16.28 9.93
CA ALA A 154 -1.84 16.35 11.28
C ALA A 154 -1.01 17.61 11.53
N VAL A 155 -0.22 18.06 10.55
CA VAL A 155 0.52 19.33 10.61
C VAL A 155 -0.44 20.53 10.65
N GLN A 156 -1.52 20.50 9.86
CA GLN A 156 -2.49 21.59 9.79
C GLN A 156 -3.39 21.69 11.03
N MET A 157 -3.67 20.56 11.69
CA MET A 157 -4.47 20.49 12.91
C MET A 157 -3.68 20.78 14.19
N ASP A 158 -2.35 20.88 14.12
CA ASP A 158 -1.52 21.13 15.29
C ASP A 158 -1.46 22.63 15.64
N ASP A 159 -2.37 23.05 16.53
CA ASP A 159 -2.44 24.42 17.06
C ASP A 159 -1.23 24.81 17.94
N THR A 160 -0.44 23.85 18.43
CA THR A 160 0.78 24.14 19.23
C THR A 160 1.95 24.61 18.36
N GLY A 161 1.88 24.34 17.06
CA GLY A 161 2.95 24.65 16.11
C GLY A 161 4.23 23.86 16.32
N THR A 162 4.19 22.77 17.08
CA THR A 162 5.34 21.88 17.33
C THR A 162 5.56 20.90 16.17
N THR A 163 4.53 20.64 15.38
CA THR A 163 4.51 19.76 14.22
C THR A 163 4.61 20.59 12.95
N ARG A 164 5.82 20.74 12.39
CA ARG A 164 6.05 21.53 11.17
C ARG A 164 6.84 20.75 10.12
N ILE A 165 6.58 21.06 8.86
CA ILE A 165 7.42 20.64 7.75
C ILE A 165 8.56 21.64 7.63
N GLY A 166 9.79 21.18 7.79
CA GLY A 166 11.00 21.98 7.71
C GLY A 166 11.44 22.26 6.27
N ARG A 167 12.63 22.85 6.14
CA ARG A 167 13.20 23.26 4.84
C ARG A 167 13.50 22.12 3.87
N PHE A 168 13.75 20.91 4.39
CA PHE A 168 14.06 19.73 3.57
C PHE A 168 12.88 18.78 3.54
N VAL A 169 12.73 18.04 2.43
CA VAL A 169 11.62 17.10 2.21
C VAL A 169 11.48 16.10 3.36
N PHE A 170 12.57 15.55 3.87
CA PHE A 170 12.56 14.59 4.98
C PHE A 170 12.54 15.23 6.37
N ASN A 171 12.56 16.56 6.47
CA ASN A 171 12.63 17.26 7.75
C ASN A 171 11.22 17.49 8.30
N HIS A 172 10.62 16.44 8.86
CA HIS A 172 9.32 16.51 9.54
C HIS A 172 9.29 15.53 10.74
N PRO A 173 8.48 15.82 11.78
CA PRO A 173 8.52 15.08 13.05
C PRO A 173 8.15 13.60 12.94
N PHE A 174 7.42 13.22 11.89
CA PHE A 174 7.00 11.83 11.65
C PHE A 174 8.11 10.94 11.08
N PHE A 175 9.18 11.52 10.52
CA PHE A 175 10.19 10.75 9.78
C PHE A 175 10.94 9.77 10.69
N ILE A 176 11.49 10.27 11.80
CA ILE A 176 12.30 9.47 12.72
C ILE A 176 11.45 8.41 13.43
N PRO A 177 10.33 8.74 14.11
CA PRO A 177 9.51 7.74 14.79
C PRO A 177 8.91 6.72 13.83
N GLY A 178 8.46 7.15 12.65
CA GLY A 178 7.92 6.26 11.62
C GLY A 178 8.97 5.27 11.12
N THR A 179 10.18 5.76 10.84
CA THR A 179 11.28 4.90 10.35
C THR A 179 11.70 3.89 11.40
N ILE A 180 11.80 4.30 12.67
CA ILE A 180 12.07 3.39 13.78
C ILE A 180 10.97 2.32 13.89
N GLY A 181 9.70 2.73 13.82
CA GLY A 181 8.57 1.80 13.86
C GLY A 181 8.61 0.76 12.74
N VAL A 182 8.94 1.18 11.51
CA VAL A 182 9.10 0.26 10.37
C VAL A 182 10.28 -0.69 10.59
N ILE A 183 11.44 -0.18 10.99
CA ILE A 183 12.63 -1.01 11.24
C ILE A 183 12.33 -2.06 12.30
N LEU A 184 11.75 -1.65 13.43
CA LEU A 184 11.39 -2.58 14.51
C LEU A 184 10.36 -3.60 14.03
N SER A 185 9.36 -3.20 13.25
CA SER A 185 8.35 -4.12 12.70
C SER A 185 8.96 -5.17 11.77
N VAL A 186 9.90 -4.77 10.91
CA VAL A 186 10.60 -5.70 10.01
C VAL A 186 11.50 -6.64 10.79
N VAL A 187 12.30 -6.12 11.73
CA VAL A 187 13.19 -6.92 12.59
C VAL A 187 12.40 -7.94 13.39
N LEU A 188 11.32 -7.50 14.06
CA LEU A 188 10.43 -8.40 14.80
C LEU A 188 9.74 -9.40 13.87
N GLY A 189 9.38 -9.00 12.65
CA GLY A 189 8.85 -9.90 11.63
C GLY A 189 9.81 -11.03 11.27
N PHE A 190 11.09 -10.73 11.08
CA PHE A 190 12.12 -11.75 10.84
C PHE A 190 12.37 -12.63 12.06
N LEU A 191 12.43 -12.04 13.27
CA LEU A 191 12.67 -12.78 14.51
C LEU A 191 11.52 -13.73 14.84
N LEU A 192 10.28 -13.22 14.87
CA LEU A 192 9.10 -14.03 15.20
C LEU A 192 8.80 -15.03 14.09
N GLY A 193 8.91 -14.60 12.83
CA GLY A 193 8.68 -15.49 11.70
C GLY A 193 9.69 -16.63 11.65
N GLY A 194 10.96 -16.39 11.99
CA GLY A 194 11.97 -17.45 12.07
C GLY A 194 11.76 -18.44 13.22
N ILE A 195 10.88 -18.13 14.19
CA ILE A 195 10.49 -19.04 15.28
C ILE A 195 9.21 -19.81 14.91
N LEU A 196 8.29 -19.18 14.18
CA LEU A 196 6.94 -19.69 13.92
C LEU A 196 6.76 -20.41 12.58
N LEU A 197 7.62 -20.15 11.59
CA LEU A 197 7.57 -20.70 10.23
C LEU A 197 8.83 -21.53 9.91
#